data_AF-A0A9W8I0W4-F1
#
_entry.id   AF-A0A9W8I0W4-F1
#
_cell.length_a   1.000
_cell.length_b   1.000
_cell.length_c   1.000
_cell.angle_alpha   90.00
_cell.angle_beta   90.00
_cell.angle_gamma   90.00
#
_symmetry.space_group_name_H-M   'P 1'
#
loop_
_entity.id
_entity.type
_entity.pdbx_description
1 polymer ?
#
loop_
_entity_poly.entity_id
_entity_poly.type
_entity_poly.pdbx_seq_one_letter_code
_entity_poly.pdbx_strand_id
1 'polypeptide(L)'
;RTVTQLHFTGWPDHGVPYSPVPMLRMIQEIRNQIKPPVNVPIVVHCSAGVGRSGTFIVVDAAMDYFSRQSDYSGDFISDIFKSLRSQRTLM
;
A
#
# COMPACT_ATOMS: atom_id res chain seq x y z
N ARG A 1 5.57 -8.79 -22.94
CA ARG A 1 5.71 -7.70 -21.96
C ARG A 1 6.44 -8.26 -20.76
N THR A 2 7.43 -7.55 -20.21
CA THR A 2 8.11 -7.96 -18.97
C THR A 2 7.26 -7.55 -17.78
N VAL A 3 7.12 -8.42 -16.78
CA VAL A 3 6.35 -8.17 -15.55
C VAL A 3 7.24 -8.47 -14.35
N THR A 4 7.29 -7.54 -13.40
CA THR A 4 7.94 -7.73 -12.10
C THR A 4 6.86 -7.98 -11.05
N GLN A 5 6.88 -9.14 -10.40
CA GLN A 5 5.97 -9.49 -9.32
C GLN A 5 6.74 -9.52 -8.00
N LEU A 6 6.21 -8.84 -6.99
CA LEU A 6 6.74 -8.86 -5.64
C LEU A 6 5.78 -9.61 -4.72
N HIS A 7 6.31 -10.60 -4.01
CA HIS A 7 5.53 -11.44 -3.10
C HIS A 7 5.89 -11.15 -1.64
N PHE A 8 4.96 -10.52 -0.91
CA PHE A 8 5.11 -10.29 0.52
C PHE A 8 4.74 -11.53 1.33
N THR A 9 5.72 -12.22 1.89
CA THR A 9 5.54 -13.45 2.69
C THR A 9 5.46 -13.19 4.20
N GLY A 10 5.62 -11.95 4.64
CA GLY A 10 5.67 -11.57 6.06
C GLY A 10 4.32 -11.45 6.76
N TRP A 11 3.20 -11.77 6.09
CA TRP A 11 1.87 -11.66 6.68
C TRP A 11 1.41 -13.01 7.24
N PRO A 12 1.19 -13.14 8.55
CA PRO A 12 0.80 -14.40 9.18
C PRO A 12 -0.62 -14.83 8.78
N ASP A 13 -0.97 -16.09 9.03
CA ASP A 13 -2.33 -16.59 8.79
C ASP A 13 -3.36 -15.90 9.69
N HIS A 14 -2.98 -15.64 10.94
CA HIS A 14 -3.81 -14.94 11.92
C HIS A 14 -3.16 -13.62 12.35
N GLY A 15 -3.94 -12.53 12.24
CA GLY A 15 -3.54 -11.19 12.68
C GLY A 15 -2.75 -10.40 11.62
N VAL A 16 -1.75 -9.66 12.09
CA VAL A 16 -0.94 -8.73 11.31
C VAL A 16 0.55 -8.97 11.54
N PRO A 17 1.44 -8.53 10.64
CA PRO A 17 2.88 -8.63 10.87
C PRO A 17 3.30 -7.96 12.19
N TYR A 18 4.21 -8.59 12.94
CA TYR A 18 4.74 -8.05 14.20
C TYR A 18 5.52 -6.74 14.00
N SER A 19 6.12 -6.55 12.83
CA SER A 19 6.87 -5.35 12.47
C SER A 19 6.41 -4.83 11.11
N PRO A 20 6.26 -3.51 10.94
CA PRO A 20 5.96 -2.90 9.64
C PRO A 20 7.20 -2.88 8.71
N VAL A 21 8.41 -3.07 9.25
CA VAL A 21 9.67 -2.88 8.52
C VAL A 21 9.73 -3.66 7.20
N PRO A 22 9.34 -4.96 7.13
CA PRO A 22 9.38 -5.69 5.86
C PRO A 22 8.47 -5.07 4.78
N MET A 23 7.28 -4.57 5.16
CA MET A 23 6.36 -3.92 4.23
C MET A 23 6.91 -2.56 3.77
N LEU A 24 7.48 -1.78 4.69
CA LEU A 24 8.12 -0.50 4.36
C LEU A 24 9.30 -0.69 3.41
N ARG A 25 10.10 -1.76 3.58
CA ARG A 25 11.18 -2.12 2.65
C ARG A 25 10.64 -2.46 1.26
N MET A 26 9.54 -3.20 1.17
CA MET A 26 8.90 -3.51 -0.13
C MET A 26 8.41 -2.24 -0.83
N ILE A 27 7.84 -1.27 -0.10
CA ILE A 27 7.43 0.02 -0.66
C ILE A 27 8.64 0.82 -1.16
N GLN A 28 9.72 0.86 -0.37
CA GLN A 28 10.97 1.51 -0.77
C GLN A 28 11.59 0.85 -2.01
N GLU A 29 11.54 -0.49 -2.11
CA GLU A 29 11.98 -1.24 -3.28
C GLU A 29 11.24 -0.81 -4.55
N ILE A 30 9.90 -0.73 -4.47
CA ILE A 30 9.05 -0.31 -5.57
C ILE A 30 9.41 1.10 -6.04
N ARG A 31 9.57 2.03 -5.10
CA ARG A 31 9.82 3.45 -5.40
C ARG A 31 11.24 3.75 -5.87
N ASN A 32 12.24 3.11 -5.27
CA ASN A 32 13.63 3.49 -5.46
C ASN A 32 14.36 2.61 -6.46
N GLN A 33 13.97 1.34 -6.60
CA GLN A 33 14.64 0.38 -7.47
C GLN A 33 13.81 0.08 -8.72
N ILE A 34 12.55 -0.35 -8.54
CA ILE A 34 11.71 -0.80 -9.66
C ILE A 34 11.22 0.37 -10.52
N LYS A 35 10.78 1.47 -9.90
CA LYS A 35 10.31 2.70 -10.56
C LYS A 35 9.32 2.41 -11.69
N PRO A 36 8.07 2.00 -11.36
CA PRO A 36 7.07 1.68 -12.37
C PRO A 36 6.85 2.87 -13.33
N PRO A 37 6.56 2.61 -14.62
CA PRO A 37 6.34 3.67 -15.59
C PRO A 37 5.21 4.61 -15.15
N VAL A 38 5.36 5.90 -15.47
CA VAL A 38 4.34 6.91 -15.19
C VAL A 38 3.02 6.52 -15.86
N ASN A 39 1.91 6.69 -15.16
CA ASN A 39 0.55 6.35 -15.61
C ASN A 39 0.29 4.85 -15.86
N VAL A 40 1.15 3.94 -15.38
CA VAL A 40 0.88 2.50 -15.39
C VAL A 40 0.49 2.06 -13.97
N PRO A 41 -0.75 1.58 -13.75
CA PRO A 41 -1.20 1.18 -12.40
C PRO A 41 -0.46 -0.06 -11.93
N ILE A 42 -0.13 -0.09 -10.63
CA ILE A 42 0.43 -1.27 -9.97
C ILE A 42 -0.72 -2.20 -9.58
N VAL A 43 -0.60 -3.49 -9.92
CA VAL A 43 -1.57 -4.51 -9.47
C VAL A 43 -1.21 -4.94 -8.05
N VAL A 44 -2.14 -4.76 -7.12
CA VAL A 44 -2.01 -5.20 -5.72
C VAL A 44 -3.12 -6.22 -5.43
N HIS A 45 -2.75 -7.40 -4.91
CA HIS A 45 -3.72 -8.43 -4.54
C HIS A 45 -3.37 -9.11 -3.21
N CYS A 46 -4.36 -9.79 -2.64
CA CYS A 46 -4.18 -10.75 -1.56
C CYS A 46 -5.03 -11.98 -1.88
N SER A 47 -6.02 -12.32 -1.03
CA SER A 47 -7.06 -13.31 -1.35
C SER A 47 -8.30 -12.62 -1.90
N ALA A 48 -9.07 -11.91 -1.05
CA ALA A 48 -10.27 -11.16 -1.49
C ALA A 48 -9.95 -9.79 -2.14
N GLY A 49 -8.69 -9.35 -2.05
CA GLY A 49 -8.24 -8.07 -2.60
C GLY A 49 -8.84 -6.86 -1.87
N VAL A 50 -9.02 -6.94 -0.56
CA VAL A 50 -9.59 -5.83 0.25
C VAL A 50 -8.74 -5.52 1.48
N GLY A 51 -8.54 -6.46 2.41
CA GLY A 51 -7.83 -6.19 3.67
C GLY A 51 -6.34 -5.88 3.50
N ARG A 52 -5.52 -6.91 3.22
CA ARG A 52 -4.05 -6.74 3.07
C ARG A 52 -3.70 -5.78 1.93
N SER A 53 -4.49 -5.84 0.84
CA SER A 53 -4.37 -4.94 -0.30
C SER A 53 -4.62 -3.49 0.08
N GLY A 54 -5.72 -3.21 0.79
CA GLY A 54 -6.06 -1.88 1.29
C GLY A 54 -4.99 -1.36 2.24
N THR A 55 -4.54 -2.17 3.20
CA THR A 55 -3.43 -1.79 4.10
C THR A 55 -2.18 -1.37 3.33
N PHE A 56 -1.75 -2.16 2.34
CA PHE A 56 -0.59 -1.81 1.52
C PHE A 56 -0.78 -0.47 0.80
N ILE A 57 -1.94 -0.24 0.18
CA ILE A 57 -2.26 0.99 -0.55
C ILE A 57 -2.29 2.20 0.39
N VAL A 58 -2.88 2.09 1.58
CA VAL A 58 -2.92 3.18 2.57
C VAL A 58 -1.52 3.54 3.05
N VAL A 59 -0.70 2.54 3.37
CA VAL A 59 0.68 2.79 3.85
C VAL A 59 1.53 3.43 2.75
N ASP A 60 1.42 2.96 1.51
CA ASP A 60 2.09 3.59 0.37
C ASP A 60 1.62 5.04 0.19
N ALA A 61 0.32 5.29 0.13
CA ALA A 61 -0.23 6.64 0.00
C ALA A 61 0.21 7.57 1.16
N ALA A 62 0.23 7.06 2.40
CA ALA A 62 0.71 7.79 3.57
C ALA A 62 2.19 8.18 3.42
N MET A 63 3.04 7.23 3.04
CA MET A 63 4.47 7.49 2.85
C MET A 63 4.72 8.53 1.75
N ASP A 64 3.96 8.51 0.65
CA ASP A 64 4.08 9.52 -0.40
C ASP A 64 3.61 10.90 0.09
N TYR A 65 2.44 10.97 0.70
CA TYR A 65 1.90 12.21 1.25
C TYR A 65 2.85 12.85 2.27
N PHE A 66 3.27 12.09 3.28
CA PHE A 66 4.12 12.60 4.36
C PHE A 66 5.57 12.85 3.94
N SER A 67 6.02 12.30 2.81
CA SER A 67 7.32 12.65 2.22
C SER A 67 7.33 14.04 1.57
N ARG A 68 6.16 14.57 1.19
CA ARG A 68 5.98 15.84 0.48
C ARG A 68 5.39 16.93 1.36
N GLN A 69 4.58 16.56 2.36
CA GLN A 69 3.86 17.47 3.24
C GLN A 69 3.94 16.93 4.67
N SER A 70 4.34 17.76 5.63
CA SER A 70 4.48 17.32 7.03
C SER A 70 3.24 17.58 7.88
N ASP A 71 2.24 18.28 7.34
CA ASP A 71 1.06 18.73 8.07
C ASP A 71 -0.22 18.23 7.40
N TYR A 72 -1.07 17.57 8.18
CA TYR A 72 -2.39 17.13 7.77
C TYR A 72 -3.38 17.47 8.87
N SER A 73 -4.40 18.27 8.53
CA SER A 73 -5.49 18.56 9.45
C SER A 73 -6.59 17.50 9.30
N GLY A 74 -6.72 16.63 10.30
CA GLY A 74 -7.77 15.59 10.35
C GLY A 74 -7.22 14.18 10.57
N ASP A 75 -8.05 13.18 10.27
CA ASP A 75 -7.68 11.76 10.34
C ASP A 75 -7.39 11.24 8.93
N PHE A 76 -6.11 11.34 8.55
CA PHE A 76 -5.62 10.91 7.24
C PHE A 76 -5.99 9.46 6.91
N ILE A 77 -5.91 8.57 7.92
CA ILE A 77 -6.16 7.14 7.72
C ILE A 77 -7.65 6.92 7.43
N SER A 78 -8.53 7.50 8.25
CA SER A 78 -9.98 7.46 8.00
C SER A 78 -10.33 8.02 6.62
N ASP A 79 -9.75 9.16 6.24
CA ASP A 79 -10.11 9.84 5.00
C ASP A 79 -9.65 9.07 3.76
N ILE A 80 -8.46 8.48 3.80
CA ILE A 80 -8.01 7.56 2.75
C ILE A 80 -8.91 6.32 2.69
N PHE A 81 -9.25 5.69 3.82
CA PHE A 81 -10.12 4.51 3.78
C PHE A 81 -11.50 4.83 3.21
N LYS A 82 -12.08 5.99 3.54
CA LYS A 82 -13.34 6.44 2.91
C LYS A 82 -13.19 6.57 1.38
N SER A 83 -12.07 7.14 0.92
CA SER A 83 -11.76 7.23 -0.51
C SER A 83 -11.55 5.87 -1.17
N LEU A 84 -10.87 4.92 -0.51
CA LEU A 84 -10.70 3.57 -1.06
C LEU A 84 -12.02 2.80 -1.10
N ARG A 85 -12.88 2.95 -0.08
CA ARG A 85 -14.20 2.31 -0.01
C ARG A 85 -15.17 2.78 -1.08
N SER A 86 -15.02 4.01 -1.57
CA SER A 86 -15.83 4.49 -2.71
C SER A 86 -15.38 3.91 -4.05
N GLN A 87 -14.13 3.43 -4.14
CA GLN A 87 -13.55 2.82 -5.34
C GLN A 87 -13.71 1.28 -5.35
N ARG A 88 -13.63 0.64 -4.18
CA ARG A 88 -13.82 -0.81 -4.02
C ARG A 88 -14.43 -1.11 -2.65
N THR A 89 -15.57 -1.79 -2.66
CA THR A 89 -16.31 -2.16 -1.45
C THR A 89 -15.43 -2.97 -0.48
N LEU A 90 -15.56 -2.69 0.82
CA LEU A 90 -14.86 -3.37 1.93
C LEU A 90 -13.35 -3.14 2.03
N MET A 91 -12.78 -2.21 1.26
CA MET A 91 -11.42 -1.70 1.51
C MET A 91 -11.28 -1.07 2.90
#